data_AF-A0AAD1M971-F1
#
_entry.id   AF-A0AAD1M971-F1
#
_cell.length_a   1.000
_cell.length_b   1.000
_cell.length_c   1.000
_cell.angle_alpha   90.00
_cell.angle_beta   90.00
_cell.angle_gamma   90.00
#
_symmetry.space_group_name_H-M   'P 1'
#
loop_
_entity.id
_entity.type
_entity.pdbx_description
1 polymer ?
#
loop_
_entity_poly.entity_id
_entity_poly.type
_entity_poly.pdbx_seq_one_letter_code
_entity_poly.pdbx_strand_id
1 'polypeptide(L)'
;MVKVMFVSPRIAPNTGNAIRMVAATGCELHLVEPLGFDLSEPKLRRAGLDYHDLASVTVHRDLAAAWEALGPRRVYAFTAHATTRFDEIDYEPNDVVMFGPEPTGLDAETLADPHITAQLRIPMLAGRRSLNLSNAAAVVVYEAWRQHGFSGAV
;
A
#
# COMPACT_ATOMS: atom_id res chain seq x y z
N MET A 1 3.55 6.23 -11.41
CA MET A 1 3.87 6.04 -9.97
C MET A 1 3.69 4.57 -9.63
N VAL A 2 4.16 4.12 -8.47
CA VAL A 2 3.73 2.82 -7.90
C VAL A 2 2.25 2.86 -7.54
N LYS A 3 1.62 1.70 -7.35
CA LYS A 3 0.24 1.53 -6.85
C LYS A 3 0.28 0.90 -5.46
N VAL A 4 -0.39 1.53 -4.50
CA VAL A 4 -0.44 1.02 -3.12
C VAL A 4 -1.60 0.05 -2.98
N MET A 5 -1.36 -1.14 -2.46
CA MET A 5 -2.42 -2.12 -2.17
C MET A 5 -2.43 -2.47 -0.69
N PHE A 6 -3.57 -2.27 -0.03
CA PHE A 6 -3.83 -2.75 1.33
C PHE A 6 -4.78 -3.94 1.28
N VAL A 7 -4.27 -5.09 1.73
CA VAL A 7 -5.05 -6.32 1.86
C VAL A 7 -5.76 -6.32 3.20
N SER A 8 -7.10 -6.34 3.18
CA SER A 8 -7.95 -6.47 4.35
C SER A 8 -7.63 -5.48 5.49
N PRO A 9 -7.45 -4.16 5.23
CA PRO A 9 -7.04 -3.19 6.24
C PRO A 9 -8.05 -3.11 7.39
N ARG A 10 -7.57 -2.98 8.63
CA ARG A 10 -8.41 -3.07 9.84
C ARG A 10 -8.61 -1.75 10.56
N ILE A 11 -7.75 -0.74 10.34
CA ILE A 11 -7.79 0.51 11.10
C ILE A 11 -8.11 1.69 10.15
N ALA A 12 -9.34 2.22 10.25
CA ALA A 12 -9.82 3.29 9.37
C ALA A 12 -8.89 4.52 9.30
N PRO A 13 -8.32 5.03 10.42
CA PRO A 13 -7.35 6.12 10.36
C PRO A 13 -6.14 5.89 9.45
N ASN A 14 -5.61 4.66 9.36
CA ASN A 14 -4.48 4.37 8.48
C ASN A 14 -4.88 4.47 7.01
N THR A 15 -6.09 4.00 6.69
CA THR A 15 -6.61 4.15 5.33
C THR A 15 -6.86 5.62 5.00
N GLY A 16 -7.43 6.40 5.91
CA GLY A 16 -7.59 7.86 5.72
C GLY A 16 -6.27 8.58 5.46
N ASN A 17 -5.22 8.27 6.23
CA ASN A 17 -3.88 8.80 6.01
C ASN A 17 -3.29 8.36 4.66
N ALA A 18 -3.52 7.11 4.24
CA ALA A 18 -3.07 6.63 2.94
C ALA A 18 -3.78 7.34 1.79
N ILE A 19 -5.09 7.61 1.90
CA ILE A 19 -5.83 8.39 0.90
C ILE A 19 -5.19 9.78 0.74
N ARG A 20 -4.89 10.45 1.86
CA ARG A 20 -4.20 11.75 1.84
C ARG A 20 -2.81 11.67 1.16
N MET A 21 -2.08 10.59 1.42
CA MET A 21 -0.75 10.35 0.84
C MET A 21 -0.83 10.11 -0.68
N VAL A 22 -1.80 9.33 -1.16
CA VAL A 22 -1.93 9.08 -2.60
C VAL A 22 -2.40 10.32 -3.36
N ALA A 23 -3.23 11.16 -2.73
CA ALA A 23 -3.59 12.47 -3.29
C ALA A 23 -2.39 13.43 -3.41
N ALA A 24 -1.49 13.43 -2.41
CA ALA A 24 -0.31 14.29 -2.41
C ALA A 24 0.81 13.82 -3.36
N THR A 25 0.90 12.51 -3.62
CA THR A 25 1.97 11.91 -4.42
C THR A 25 1.53 11.57 -5.83
N GLY A 26 0.22 11.47 -6.10
CA GLY A 26 -0.33 11.06 -7.40
C GLY A 26 -0.25 9.56 -7.69
N CYS A 27 -0.03 8.71 -6.67
CA CYS A 27 -0.24 7.25 -6.82
C CYS A 27 -1.72 6.86 -6.69
N GLU A 28 -1.99 5.58 -6.91
CA GLU A 28 -3.30 4.96 -6.72
C GLU A 28 -3.32 4.13 -5.42
N LEU A 29 -4.47 4.09 -4.75
CA LEU A 29 -4.72 3.25 -3.58
C LEU A 29 -5.76 2.17 -3.91
N HIS A 30 -5.41 0.92 -3.69
CA HIS A 30 -6.24 -0.25 -3.88
C HIS A 30 -6.51 -0.90 -2.52
N LEU A 31 -7.78 -1.04 -2.15
CA LEU A 31 -8.21 -1.67 -0.92
C LEU A 31 -8.84 -3.02 -1.26
N VAL A 32 -8.35 -4.10 -0.66
CA VAL A 32 -8.91 -5.45 -0.88
C VAL A 32 -9.73 -5.84 0.35
N GLU A 33 -10.97 -6.25 0.12
CA GLU A 33 -11.90 -6.69 1.16
C GLU A 33 -11.44 -8.00 1.83
N PRO A 34 -11.94 -8.29 3.06
CA PRO A 34 -12.88 -7.49 3.85
C PRO A 34 -12.21 -6.32 4.58
N LEU A 35 -12.79 -5.12 4.47
CA LEU A 35 -12.35 -3.96 5.26
C LEU A 35 -12.82 -4.13 6.71
N GLY A 36 -11.97 -3.81 7.68
CA GLY A 36 -12.33 -3.83 9.10
C GLY A 36 -13.14 -2.62 9.57
N PHE A 37 -13.62 -1.79 8.65
CA PHE A 37 -14.33 -0.54 8.89
C PHE A 37 -15.19 -0.18 7.67
N ASP A 38 -16.15 0.73 7.86
CA ASP A 38 -16.96 1.26 6.77
C ASP A 38 -16.33 2.53 6.19
N LEU A 39 -16.11 2.53 4.86
CA LEU A 39 -15.54 3.68 4.13
C LEU A 39 -16.46 4.92 4.14
N SER A 40 -17.76 4.74 4.38
CA SER A 40 -18.74 5.82 4.47
C SER A 40 -18.69 6.57 5.82
N GLU A 41 -17.93 6.08 6.80
CA GLU A 41 -17.89 6.68 8.13
C GLU A 41 -17.37 8.13 8.10
N PRO A 42 -17.99 9.06 8.86
CA PRO A 42 -17.55 10.45 8.99
C PRO A 42 -16.09 10.61 9.44
N LYS A 43 -15.50 9.59 10.08
CA LYS A 43 -14.10 9.59 10.53
C LYS A 43 -13.12 9.63 9.37
N LEU A 44 -13.45 9.08 8.20
CA LEU A 44 -12.64 9.23 6.98
C LEU A 44 -12.75 10.65 6.42
N ARG A 45 -13.93 11.28 6.49
CA ARG A 45 -14.12 12.69 6.10
C ARG A 45 -13.32 13.68 6.96
N ARG A 46 -13.02 13.34 8.22
CA ARG A 46 -12.18 14.17 9.11
C ARG A 46 -10.70 14.21 8.71
N ALA A 47 -10.23 13.32 7.83
CA ALA A 47 -8.89 13.41 7.25
C ALA A 47 -8.77 14.54 6.19
N GLY A 48 -9.81 15.37 6.03
CA GLY A 48 -9.82 16.48 5.07
C GLY A 48 -9.95 16.00 3.63
N LEU A 49 -10.48 14.79 3.43
CA LEU A 49 -10.65 14.16 2.13
C LEU A 49 -11.77 14.88 1.37
N ASP A 50 -11.41 15.51 0.26
CA ASP A 50 -12.39 15.97 -0.72
C ASP A 50 -12.72 14.87 -1.74
N TYR A 51 -13.63 15.17 -2.67
CA TYR A 51 -14.03 14.20 -3.69
C TYR A 51 -12.90 13.85 -4.66
N HIS A 52 -11.93 14.76 -4.87
CA HIS A 52 -10.77 14.52 -5.72
C HIS A 52 -9.80 13.53 -5.06
N ASP A 53 -9.60 13.63 -3.74
CA ASP A 53 -8.75 12.70 -2.98
C ASP A 53 -9.25 11.24 -3.08
N LEU A 54 -10.57 11.04 -3.21
CA LEU A 54 -11.18 9.70 -3.38
C LEU A 54 -11.10 9.15 -4.80
N ALA A 55 -10.84 9.98 -5.82
CA ALA A 55 -10.79 9.54 -7.21
C ALA A 55 -9.66 8.53 -7.47
N SER A 56 -8.63 8.53 -6.62
CA SER A 56 -7.49 7.60 -6.70
C SER A 56 -7.67 6.33 -5.86
N VAL A 57 -8.86 6.07 -5.30
CA VAL A 57 -9.13 4.93 -4.42
C VAL A 57 -10.05 3.93 -5.12
N THR A 58 -9.61 2.67 -5.22
CA THR A 58 -10.43 1.56 -5.74
C THR A 58 -10.57 0.46 -4.70
N VAL A 59 -11.79 -0.02 -4.47
CA VAL A 59 -12.08 -1.16 -3.59
C VAL A 59 -12.32 -2.41 -4.42
N HIS A 60 -11.67 -3.51 -4.04
CA HIS A 60 -11.77 -4.82 -4.67
C HIS A 60 -12.39 -5.81 -3.69
N ARG A 61 -13.30 -6.64 -4.19
CA ARG A 61 -13.99 -7.66 -3.36
C ARG A 61 -13.06 -8.76 -2.82
N ASP A 62 -11.96 -9.01 -3.52
CA ASP A 62 -10.97 -10.05 -3.20
C ASP A 62 -9.68 -9.78 -4.02
N LEU A 63 -8.61 -10.52 -3.72
CA LEU A 63 -7.32 -10.39 -4.42
C LEU A 63 -7.43 -10.74 -5.90
N ALA A 64 -8.24 -11.74 -6.26
CA ALA A 64 -8.42 -12.13 -7.66
C ALA A 64 -9.03 -10.99 -8.49
N ALA A 65 -10.04 -10.30 -7.96
CA ALA A 65 -10.62 -9.12 -8.59
C ALA A 65 -9.61 -7.97 -8.72
N ALA A 66 -8.73 -7.81 -7.71
CA ALA A 66 -7.64 -6.84 -7.79
C ALA A 66 -6.64 -7.17 -8.90
N TRP A 67 -6.29 -8.45 -9.06
CA TRP A 67 -5.41 -8.93 -10.13
C TRP A 67 -6.00 -8.71 -11.52
N GLU A 68 -7.28 -9.04 -11.71
CA GLU A 68 -7.99 -8.79 -12.97
C GLU A 68 -8.05 -7.28 -13.31
N ALA A 69 -8.32 -6.43 -12.31
CA ALA A 69 -8.42 -5.00 -12.53
C ALA A 69 -7.05 -4.34 -12.80
N LEU A 70 -5.99 -4.83 -12.16
CA LEU A 70 -4.66 -4.22 -12.22
C LEU A 70 -3.78 -4.77 -13.34
N GLY A 71 -3.94 -6.05 -13.70
CA GLY A 71 -3.03 -6.78 -14.58
C GLY A 71 -1.55 -6.54 -14.25
N PRO A 72 -1.12 -6.67 -12.97
CA PRO A 72 0.17 -6.16 -12.55
C PRO A 72 1.31 -7.00 -13.13
N ARG A 73 2.36 -6.33 -13.62
CA ARG A 73 3.58 -7.00 -14.08
C ARG A 73 4.55 -7.30 -12.93
N ARG A 74 4.56 -6.44 -11.91
CA ARG A 74 5.47 -6.50 -10.77
C ARG A 74 4.70 -6.19 -9.49
N VAL A 75 4.78 -7.10 -8.52
CA VAL A 75 4.14 -6.96 -7.20
C VAL A 75 5.17 -7.21 -6.11
N TYR A 76 5.30 -6.25 -5.20
CA TYR A 76 6.18 -6.31 -4.05
C TYR A 76 5.39 -6.43 -2.76
N ALA A 77 5.47 -7.58 -2.12
CA ALA A 77 4.80 -7.84 -0.85
C ALA A 77 5.68 -7.41 0.32
N PHE A 78 5.14 -6.57 1.21
CA PHE A 78 5.87 -6.08 2.37
C PHE A 78 5.63 -6.96 3.59
N THR A 79 6.71 -7.52 4.12
CA THR A 79 6.69 -8.37 5.32
C THR A 79 7.98 -8.21 6.12
N ALA A 80 7.89 -8.27 7.45
CA ALA A 80 9.06 -8.18 8.34
C ALA A 80 10.01 -9.39 8.17
N HIS A 81 9.53 -10.48 7.58
CA HIS A 81 10.29 -11.71 7.36
C HIS A 81 11.15 -11.70 6.08
N ALA A 82 10.96 -10.71 5.21
CA ALA A 82 11.72 -10.62 3.96
C ALA A 82 13.20 -10.34 4.21
N THR A 83 14.04 -10.80 3.29
CA THR A 83 15.49 -10.58 3.33
C THR A 83 15.94 -9.33 2.58
N THR A 84 15.29 -9.03 1.46
CA THR A 84 15.59 -7.89 0.59
C THR A 84 15.00 -6.60 1.16
N ARG A 85 15.78 -5.52 1.15
CA ARG A 85 15.29 -4.22 1.61
C ARG A 85 14.52 -3.51 0.51
N PHE A 86 13.55 -2.72 0.93
CA PHE A 86 12.72 -1.93 0.01
C PHE A 86 13.50 -0.90 -0.83
N ASP A 87 14.68 -0.49 -0.40
CA ASP A 87 15.54 0.50 -1.06
C ASP A 87 16.68 -0.13 -1.87
N GLU A 88 16.68 -1.45 -2.04
CA GLU A 88 17.67 -2.20 -2.84
C GLU A 88 17.13 -2.61 -4.22
N ILE A 89 15.94 -2.14 -4.59
CA ILE A 89 15.31 -2.42 -5.89
C ILE A 89 15.07 -1.13 -6.67
N ASP A 90 15.07 -1.25 -7.99
CA ASP A 90 14.68 -0.18 -8.91
C ASP A 90 13.18 -0.27 -9.17
N TYR A 91 12.39 0.61 -8.56
CA TYR A 91 10.96 0.68 -8.80
C TYR A 91 10.66 1.11 -10.24
N GLU A 92 9.61 0.53 -10.81
CA GLU A 92 9.08 0.92 -12.11
C GLU A 92 7.67 1.53 -11.97
N PRO A 93 7.25 2.38 -12.94
CA PRO A 93 5.87 2.83 -13.01
C PRO A 93 4.89 1.65 -13.06
N ASN A 94 3.83 1.74 -12.25
CA ASN A 94 2.79 0.73 -12.08
C ASN A 94 3.19 -0.52 -11.28
N ASP A 95 4.37 -0.56 -10.67
CA ASP A 95 4.66 -1.56 -9.65
C ASP A 95 3.63 -1.51 -8.53
N VAL A 96 3.13 -2.66 -8.10
CA VAL A 96 2.23 -2.76 -6.95
C VAL A 96 3.05 -2.98 -5.69
N VAL A 97 2.84 -2.13 -4.69
CA VAL A 97 3.41 -2.29 -3.35
C VAL A 97 2.30 -2.73 -2.39
N MET A 98 2.35 -4.00 -2.00
CA MET A 98 1.28 -4.69 -1.28
C MET A 98 1.60 -4.85 0.20
N PHE A 99 0.66 -4.44 1.05
CA PHE A 99 0.75 -4.51 2.50
C PHE A 99 -0.44 -5.27 3.07
N GLY A 100 -0.19 -6.05 4.12
CA GLY A 100 -1.23 -6.79 4.82
C GLY A 100 -1.93 -5.99 5.92
N PRO A 101 -2.91 -6.62 6.59
CA PRO A 101 -3.61 -6.03 7.73
C PRO A 101 -2.64 -5.70 8.88
N GLU A 102 -2.89 -4.62 9.61
CA GLU A 102 -1.99 -4.12 10.65
C GLU A 102 -1.66 -5.11 11.78
N PRO A 103 -2.62 -5.93 12.26
CA PRO A 103 -2.34 -6.82 13.38
C PRO A 103 -1.45 -8.02 13.01
N THR A 104 -1.58 -8.53 11.78
CA THR A 104 -1.01 -9.84 11.41
C THR A 104 -0.04 -9.77 10.22
N GLY A 105 -0.07 -8.70 9.42
CA GLY A 105 0.57 -8.69 8.12
C GLY A 105 -0.10 -9.66 7.13
N LEU A 106 0.55 -9.86 5.99
CA LEU A 106 0.13 -10.83 4.97
C LEU A 106 0.38 -12.26 5.51
N ASP A 107 -0.61 -13.13 5.37
CA ASP A 107 -0.44 -14.54 5.74
C ASP A 107 0.42 -15.31 4.73
N ALA A 108 0.79 -16.54 5.09
CA ALA A 108 1.68 -17.37 4.28
C ALA A 108 1.08 -17.74 2.92
N GLU A 109 -0.25 -17.89 2.85
CA GLU A 109 -0.97 -18.19 1.60
C GLU A 109 -0.91 -16.99 0.65
N THR A 110 -1.21 -15.80 1.15
CA THR A 110 -1.11 -14.55 0.38
C THR A 110 0.33 -14.30 -0.07
N LEU A 111 1.32 -14.51 0.80
CA LEU A 111 2.74 -14.36 0.46
C LEU A 111 3.28 -15.38 -0.57
N ALA A 112 2.54 -16.48 -0.78
CA ALA A 112 2.84 -17.49 -1.78
C ALA A 112 2.08 -17.29 -3.11
N ASP A 113 1.28 -16.23 -3.23
CA ASP A 113 0.54 -15.91 -4.46
C ASP A 113 1.51 -15.75 -5.65
N PRO A 114 1.26 -16.42 -6.80
CA PRO A 114 2.16 -16.40 -7.95
C PRO A 114 2.33 -15.00 -8.59
N HIS A 115 1.47 -14.04 -8.29
CA HIS A 115 1.63 -12.66 -8.76
C HIS A 115 2.73 -11.90 -7.99
N ILE A 116 3.10 -12.36 -6.79
CA ILE A 116 4.16 -11.72 -6.00
C ILE A 116 5.51 -11.96 -6.68
N THR A 117 6.13 -10.86 -7.11
CA THR A 117 7.46 -10.85 -7.74
C THR A 117 8.55 -11.03 -6.70
N ALA A 118 8.46 -10.30 -5.58
CA ALA A 118 9.38 -10.44 -4.47
C ALA A 118 8.76 -9.97 -3.16
N GLN A 119 9.33 -10.43 -2.06
CA GLN A 119 9.01 -9.96 -0.72
C GLN A 119 10.08 -8.95 -0.27
N LEU A 120 9.66 -7.81 0.26
CA LEU A 120 10.53 -6.73 0.71
C LEU A 120 10.28 -6.40 2.18
N ARG A 121 11.30 -5.84 2.84
CA ARG A 121 11.18 -5.28 4.19
C ARG A 121 11.63 -3.82 4.26
N ILE A 122 11.01 -3.08 5.19
CA ILE A 122 11.52 -1.79 5.66
C ILE A 122 12.47 -2.07 6.84
N PRO A 123 13.73 -1.61 6.82
CA PRO A 123 14.66 -1.79 7.93
C PRO A 123 14.11 -1.23 9.25
N MET A 124 14.25 -2.00 10.32
CA MET A 124 13.82 -1.63 11.67
C MET A 124 14.84 -2.11 12.71
N LEU A 125 14.91 -1.44 13.86
CA LEU A 125 15.69 -1.95 15.00
C LEU A 125 15.09 -3.27 15.50
N ALA A 126 15.97 -4.16 15.97
CA ALA A 126 15.55 -5.44 16.55
C ALA A 126 14.58 -5.26 17.73
N GLY A 127 13.59 -6.16 17.85
CA GLY A 127 12.62 -6.17 18.95
C GLY A 127 11.58 -5.04 18.91
N ARG A 128 11.48 -4.28 17.82
CA ARG A 128 10.46 -3.24 17.66
C ARG A 128 9.20 -3.81 17.01
N ARG A 129 8.05 -3.27 17.41
CA ARG A 129 6.78 -3.49 16.70
C ARG A 129 6.87 -2.86 15.31
N SER A 130 6.20 -3.47 14.34
CA SER A 130 6.09 -2.97 12.97
C SER A 130 5.63 -1.51 12.92
N LEU A 131 6.03 -0.83 11.85
CA LEU A 131 5.56 0.53 11.56
C LEU A 131 4.04 0.55 11.42
N ASN A 132 3.47 1.72 11.71
CA ASN A 132 2.11 2.04 11.32
C ASN A 132 1.94 1.83 9.80
N LEU A 133 0.80 1.26 9.36
CA LEU A 133 0.58 0.88 7.96
C LEU A 133 0.69 2.05 6.98
N SER A 134 0.05 3.20 7.27
CA SER A 134 0.17 4.37 6.40
C SER A 134 1.59 4.94 6.37
N ASN A 135 2.33 4.85 7.48
CA ASN A 135 3.73 5.28 7.50
C ASN A 135 4.62 4.34 6.68
N ALA A 136 4.42 3.03 6.79
CA ALA A 136 5.14 2.04 5.99
C ALA A 136 4.91 2.28 4.49
N ALA A 137 3.65 2.47 4.09
CA ALA A 137 3.29 2.78 2.71
C ALA A 137 3.91 4.12 2.25
N ALA A 138 3.86 5.17 3.07
CA ALA A 138 4.44 6.46 2.73
C ALA A 138 5.96 6.37 2.51
N VAL A 139 6.69 5.66 3.38
CA VAL A 139 8.14 5.45 3.22
C VAL A 139 8.46 4.81 1.86
N VAL A 140 7.70 3.80 1.47
CA VAL A 140 7.90 3.08 0.20
C VAL A 140 7.54 3.93 -1.00
N VAL A 141 6.40 4.63 -0.95
CA VAL A 141 5.95 5.51 -2.05
C VAL A 141 6.94 6.63 -2.28
N TYR A 142 7.42 7.28 -1.22
CA TYR A 142 8.39 8.38 -1.36
C TYR A 142 9.77 7.88 -1.83
N GLU A 143 10.20 6.67 -1.46
CA GLU A 143 11.43 6.09 -2.04
C GLU A 143 11.28 5.80 -3.53
N ALA A 144 10.18 5.16 -3.94
CA ALA A 144 9.92 4.91 -5.35
C ALA A 144 9.82 6.23 -6.15
N TRP A 145 9.15 7.24 -5.59
CA TRP A 145 9.05 8.56 -6.22
C TRP A 145 10.40 9.28 -6.29
N ARG A 146 11.25 9.13 -5.25
CA ARG A 146 12.63 9.64 -5.24
C ARG A 146 13.47 9.02 -6.37
N GLN A 147 13.36 7.72 -6.61
CA GLN A 147 14.06 7.05 -7.71
C GLN A 147 13.64 7.60 -9.08
N HIS A 148 12.40 8.09 -9.20
CA HIS A 148 11.88 8.78 -10.38
C HIS A 148 12.05 10.31 -10.32
N GLY A 149 12.96 10.81 -9.48
CA GLY A 149 13.30 12.23 -9.40
C GLY A 149 12.17 13.13 -8.91
N PHE A 150 11.21 12.60 -8.15
CA PHE A 150 10.00 13.31 -7.72
C PHE A 150 9.24 13.96 -8.87
N SER A 151 9.19 13.30 -10.03
CA SER A 151 8.54 13.84 -11.22
C SER A 151 7.11 14.33 -10.91
N GLY A 152 6.81 15.57 -11.31
CA GLY A 152 5.52 16.23 -11.06
C GLY A 152 5.42 17.01 -9.73
N ALA A 153 6.42 16.95 -8.85
CA ALA A 153 6.47 17.76 -7.64
C ALA A 153 6.80 19.24 -7.94
N VAL A 154 6.40 20.14 -7.02
CA VAL A 154 6.66 21.59 -7.04
C VAL A 154 7.86 21.94 -6.17
#